data_AF-A0A839SII2-F1
#
_entry.id   AF-A0A839SII2-F1
#
_cell.length_a   1.000
_cell.length_b   1.000
_cell.length_c   1.000
_cell.angle_alpha   90.00
_cell.angle_beta   90.00
_cell.angle_gamma   90.00
#
_symmetry.space_group_name_H-M   'P 1'
#
loop_
_entity.id
_entity.type
_entity.pdbx_description
1 polymer ?
#
loop_
_entity_poly.entity_id
_entity_poly.type
_entity_poly.pdbx_seq_one_letter_code
_entity_poly.pdbx_strand_id
1 'polypeptide(L)'
;MTVLLFFAAALFMAFTAVLFFQLSKSRVLAADVLQKNDMLEQQNTGLAENARMAEAYIASLVCVISAYLLKMEKIKRSVERKVMVKKYNEIGLSFNDINIRKERETFFSKFDAAFLKIFPTFLSEFNAMLHPEDQIWPKENQPLPTDLRIFALVRLGIADCETIAGILEYSERTIYVYKMRIKAKSKVPANQFDHNILAINTACFERPVYSRSA
;
A
#
# COMPACT_ATOMS: atom_id res chain seq x y z
N MET A 1 45.37 -62.19 22.27
CA MET A 1 44.92 -61.98 20.87
C MET A 1 43.43 -61.61 20.80
N THR A 2 42.54 -62.39 21.41
CA THR A 2 41.09 -62.11 21.44
C THR A 2 40.73 -60.77 22.08
N VAL A 3 41.31 -60.44 23.24
CA VAL A 3 41.09 -59.15 23.94
C VAL A 3 41.44 -57.95 23.05
N LEU A 4 42.56 -58.01 22.31
CA LEU A 4 42.99 -56.95 21.39
C LEU A 4 41.98 -56.76 20.23
N LEU A 5 41.43 -57.85 19.70
CA LEU A 5 40.41 -57.81 18.65
C LEU A 5 39.09 -57.18 19.14
N PHE A 6 38.68 -57.44 20.38
CA PHE A 6 37.50 -56.81 20.97
C PHE A 6 37.69 -55.29 21.12
N PHE A 7 38.85 -54.83 21.61
CA PHE A 7 39.14 -53.40 21.71
C PHE A 7 39.17 -52.73 20.32
N ALA A 8 39.76 -53.38 19.31
CA ALA A 8 39.78 -52.87 17.94
C ALA A 8 38.36 -52.78 17.34
N ALA A 9 37.52 -53.79 17.56
CA ALA A 9 36.13 -53.79 17.10
C ALA A 9 35.29 -52.71 17.81
N ALA A 10 35.50 -52.48 19.10
CA ALA A 10 34.83 -51.42 19.85
C ALA A 10 35.23 -50.03 19.36
N LEU A 11 36.52 -49.80 19.07
CA LEU A 11 37.00 -48.55 18.48
C LEU A 11 36.43 -48.32 17.08
N PHE A 12 36.36 -49.38 16.27
CA PHE A 12 35.75 -49.29 14.94
C PHE A 12 34.26 -48.98 15.00
N MET A 13 33.52 -49.60 15.93
CA MET A 13 32.10 -49.33 16.15
C MET A 13 31.85 -47.91 16.67
N ALA A 14 32.70 -47.41 17.57
CA ALA A 14 32.64 -46.03 18.04
C ALA A 14 32.94 -45.04 16.90
N PHE A 15 33.93 -45.34 16.05
CA PHE A 15 34.27 -44.52 14.90
C PHE A 15 33.12 -44.45 13.88
N THR A 16 32.50 -45.58 13.52
CA THR A 16 31.35 -45.61 12.61
C THR A 16 30.13 -44.89 13.21
N ALA A 17 29.89 -45.02 14.52
CA ALA A 17 28.82 -44.29 15.20
C ALA A 17 29.03 -42.76 15.18
N VAL A 18 30.26 -42.29 15.40
CA VAL A 18 30.60 -40.85 15.30
C VAL A 18 30.41 -40.33 13.87
N LEU A 19 30.87 -41.08 12.86
CA LEU A 19 30.66 -40.72 11.46
C LEU A 19 29.16 -40.64 11.11
N PHE A 20 28.37 -41.62 11.59
CA PHE A 20 26.93 -41.62 11.39
C PHE A 20 26.22 -40.44 12.08
N PHE A 21 26.64 -40.09 13.30
CA PHE A 21 26.11 -38.93 14.03
C PHE A 21 26.48 -37.60 13.35
N GLN A 22 27.70 -37.45 12.85
CA GLN A 22 28.14 -36.27 12.12
C GLN A 22 27.38 -36.10 10.79
N LEU A 23 27.16 -37.20 10.05
CA LEU A 23 26.42 -37.20 8.79
C LEU A 23 24.94 -36.85 8.99
N SER A 24 24.29 -37.40 10.02
CA SER A 24 22.90 -37.08 10.34
C SER A 24 22.72 -35.62 10.77
N LYS A 25 23.63 -35.09 11.60
CA LYS A 25 23.65 -33.65 11.95
C LYS A 25 23.84 -32.76 10.72
N SER A 26 24.75 -33.13 9.81
CA SER A 26 25.01 -32.40 8.57
C SER A 26 23.78 -32.33 7.66
N ARG A 27 22.97 -33.39 7.59
CA ARG A 27 21.71 -33.40 6.82
C ARG A 27 20.65 -32.46 7.40
N VAL A 28 20.52 -32.40 8.73
CA VAL A 28 19.57 -31.48 9.39
C VAL A 28 20.00 -30.02 9.19
N LEU A 29 21.29 -29.71 9.31
CA LEU A 29 21.81 -28.38 9.02
C LEU A 29 21.61 -27.99 7.55
N ALA A 30 21.84 -28.92 6.62
CA ALA A 30 21.60 -28.67 5.19
C ALA A 30 20.12 -28.39 4.90
N ALA A 31 19.20 -29.09 5.57
CA ALA A 31 17.76 -28.84 5.45
C ALA A 31 17.35 -27.48 6.03
N ASP A 32 17.88 -27.08 7.20
CA ASP A 32 17.63 -25.74 7.80
C ASP A 32 18.19 -24.61 6.91
N VAL A 33 19.36 -24.80 6.32
CA VAL A 33 19.95 -23.85 5.36
C VAL A 33 19.08 -23.74 4.11
N LEU A 34 18.60 -24.86 3.56
CA LEU A 34 17.72 -24.85 2.40
C LEU A 34 16.40 -24.13 2.70
N GLN A 35 15.77 -24.43 3.84
CA GLN A 35 14.54 -23.77 4.26
C GLN A 35 14.74 -22.26 4.44
N LYS A 36 15.83 -21.83 5.06
CA LYS A 36 16.15 -20.41 5.21
C LYS A 36 16.45 -19.75 3.87
N ASN A 37 17.10 -20.45 2.95
CA ASN A 37 17.37 -19.94 1.62
C ASN A 37 16.05 -19.75 0.84
N ASP A 38 15.14 -20.70 0.90
CA ASP A 38 13.80 -20.59 0.29
C ASP A 38 13.02 -19.40 0.89
N MET A 39 13.06 -19.22 2.21
CA MET A 39 12.43 -18.06 2.87
C MET A 39 13.07 -16.74 2.44
N LEU A 40 14.40 -16.67 2.32
CA LEU A 40 15.12 -15.48 1.86
C LEU A 40 14.82 -15.18 0.39
N GLU A 41 14.71 -16.21 -0.44
CA GLU A 41 14.35 -16.07 -1.85
C GLU A 41 12.93 -15.51 -1.98
N GLN A 42 11.96 -16.05 -1.24
CA GLN A 42 10.59 -15.53 -1.19
C GLN A 42 10.52 -14.07 -0.71
N GLN A 43 11.31 -13.71 0.30
CA GLN A 43 11.39 -12.32 0.77
C GLN A 43 12.02 -11.41 -0.29
N ASN A 44 13.10 -11.85 -0.94
CA ASN A 44 13.75 -11.09 -2.00
C ASN A 44 12.83 -10.90 -3.21
N THR A 45 12.08 -11.93 -3.62
CA THR A 45 11.08 -11.80 -4.70
C THR A 45 10.00 -10.80 -4.32
N GLY A 46 9.47 -10.87 -3.09
CA GLY A 46 8.51 -9.89 -2.59
C GLY A 46 9.06 -8.46 -2.59
N LEU A 47 10.30 -8.26 -2.10
CA LEU A 47 10.97 -6.96 -2.12
C LEU A 47 11.17 -6.42 -3.55
N ALA A 48 11.55 -7.28 -4.49
CA ALA A 48 11.71 -6.90 -5.90
C ALA A 48 10.38 -6.51 -6.54
N GLU A 49 9.29 -7.23 -6.26
CA GLU A 49 7.94 -6.87 -6.72
C GLU A 49 7.49 -5.53 -6.14
N ASN A 50 7.77 -5.27 -4.87
CA ASN A 50 7.48 -4.00 -4.21
C ASN A 50 8.24 -2.84 -4.84
N ALA A 51 9.54 -3.04 -5.11
CA ALA A 51 10.36 -2.05 -5.80
C ALA A 51 9.76 -1.74 -7.18
N ARG A 52 9.39 -2.78 -7.94
CA ARG A 52 8.76 -2.61 -9.27
C ARG A 52 7.43 -1.86 -9.21
N MET A 53 6.61 -2.11 -8.18
CA MET A 53 5.36 -1.37 -7.97
C MET A 53 5.62 0.10 -7.62
N ALA A 54 6.58 0.37 -6.74
CA ALA A 54 6.97 1.72 -6.36
C ALA A 54 7.51 2.51 -7.56
N GLU A 55 8.37 1.89 -8.38
CA GLU A 55 8.87 2.47 -9.63
C GLU A 55 7.74 2.79 -10.61
N ALA A 56 6.80 1.86 -10.82
CA ALA A 56 5.65 2.09 -11.69
C ALA A 56 4.76 3.25 -11.19
N TYR A 57 4.63 3.40 -9.86
CA TYR A 57 3.90 4.50 -9.26
C TYR A 57 4.62 5.84 -9.45
N ILE A 58 5.93 5.90 -9.18
CA ILE A 58 6.74 7.11 -9.40
C ILE A 58 6.67 7.53 -10.87
N ALA A 59 6.81 6.58 -11.80
CA ALA A 59 6.67 6.85 -13.23
C ALA A 59 5.29 7.44 -13.56
N SER A 60 4.21 6.85 -13.03
CA SER A 60 2.85 7.37 -13.20
C SER A 60 2.69 8.78 -12.63
N LEU A 61 3.23 9.04 -11.44
CA LEU A 61 3.19 10.35 -10.79
C LEU A 61 3.90 11.41 -11.63
N VAL A 62 5.10 11.11 -12.14
CA VAL A 62 5.86 12.00 -13.04
C VAL A 62 5.06 12.30 -14.31
N CYS A 63 4.41 11.30 -14.91
CA CYS A 63 3.56 11.51 -16.07
C CYS A 63 2.37 12.44 -15.75
N VAL A 64 1.72 12.26 -14.59
CA VAL A 64 0.60 13.11 -14.17
C VAL A 64 1.07 14.55 -13.93
N ILE A 65 2.16 14.74 -13.18
CA ILE A 65 2.73 16.08 -12.90
C ILE A 65 3.14 16.76 -14.22
N SER A 66 3.81 16.04 -15.11
CA SER A 66 4.22 16.56 -16.42
C SER A 66 3.03 17.03 -17.26
N ALA A 67 1.94 16.24 -17.29
CA ALA A 67 0.71 16.62 -17.98
C ALA A 67 0.09 17.91 -17.40
N TYR A 68 0.09 18.06 -16.07
CA TYR A 68 -0.39 19.29 -15.42
C TYR A 68 0.54 20.49 -15.68
N LEU A 69 1.87 20.31 -15.67
CA LEU A 69 2.84 21.37 -16.00
C LEU A 69 2.62 21.88 -17.43
N LEU A 70 2.48 20.99 -18.41
CA LEU A 70 2.21 21.36 -19.80
C LEU A 70 0.89 22.12 -19.94
N LYS A 71 -0.15 21.71 -19.19
CA LYS A 71 -1.44 22.40 -19.18
C LYS A 71 -1.33 23.80 -18.59
N MET A 72 -0.64 23.94 -17.46
CA MET A 72 -0.35 25.23 -16.83
C MET A 72 0.46 26.14 -17.75
N GLU A 73 1.47 25.61 -18.43
CA GLU A 73 2.26 26.35 -19.40
C GLU A 73 1.42 26.84 -20.58
N LYS A 74 0.53 26.00 -21.12
CA LYS A 74 -0.40 26.38 -22.19
C LYS A 74 -1.30 27.54 -21.77
N ILE A 75 -1.84 27.50 -20.54
CA ILE A 75 -2.68 28.57 -19.99
C ILE A 75 -1.86 29.85 -19.85
N LYS A 76 -0.69 29.78 -19.21
CA LYS A 76 0.23 30.91 -19.02
C LYS A 76 0.57 31.57 -20.36
N ARG A 77 1.07 30.81 -21.33
CA ARG A 77 1.46 31.33 -22.67
C ARG A 77 0.26 31.96 -23.41
N SER A 78 -0.93 31.37 -23.28
CA SER A 78 -2.16 31.91 -23.88
C SER A 78 -2.53 33.27 -23.30
N VAL A 79 -2.45 33.41 -21.97
CA VAL A 79 -2.73 34.67 -21.27
C VAL A 79 -1.66 35.72 -21.60
N GLU A 80 -0.37 35.38 -21.49
CA GLU A 80 0.75 36.29 -21.82
C GLU A 80 0.63 36.84 -23.24
N ARG A 81 0.34 35.99 -24.23
CA ARG A 81 0.14 36.42 -25.61
C ARG A 81 -0.98 37.44 -25.73
N LYS A 82 -2.14 37.19 -25.10
CA LYS A 82 -3.30 38.09 -25.16
C LYS A 82 -3.03 39.43 -24.48
N VAL A 83 -2.30 39.42 -23.36
CA VAL A 83 -1.84 40.64 -22.68
C VAL A 83 -0.92 41.47 -23.59
N MET A 84 0.06 40.82 -24.23
CA MET A 84 1.03 41.49 -25.12
C MET A 84 0.36 42.20 -26.30
N VAL A 85 -0.68 41.59 -26.89
CA VAL A 85 -1.43 42.19 -28.01
C VAL A 85 -2.63 43.04 -27.55
N LYS A 86 -2.71 43.38 -26.26
CA LYS A 86 -3.77 44.21 -25.64
C LYS A 86 -5.20 43.68 -25.82
N LYS A 87 -5.36 42.37 -26.01
CA LYS A 87 -6.65 41.68 -26.15
C LYS A 87 -7.20 41.25 -24.78
N TYR A 88 -7.41 42.20 -23.88
CA TYR A 88 -7.84 41.92 -22.50
C TYR A 88 -9.21 41.26 -22.43
N ASN A 89 -10.14 41.66 -23.31
CA ASN A 89 -11.49 41.11 -23.38
C ASN A 89 -11.50 39.60 -23.72
N GLU A 90 -10.44 39.09 -24.36
CA GLU A 90 -10.31 37.68 -24.73
C GLU A 90 -9.63 36.82 -23.64
N ILE A 91 -9.13 37.43 -22.55
CA ILE A 91 -8.46 36.70 -21.47
C ILE A 91 -9.45 35.74 -20.79
N GLY A 92 -10.66 36.21 -20.48
CA GLY A 92 -11.72 35.38 -19.89
C GLY A 92 -12.03 34.13 -20.70
N LEU A 93 -12.03 34.25 -22.04
CA LEU A 93 -12.26 33.12 -22.95
C LEU A 93 -11.17 32.05 -22.87
N SER A 94 -9.96 32.40 -22.41
CA SER A 94 -8.86 31.45 -22.21
C SER A 94 -9.13 30.45 -21.09
N PHE A 95 -10.04 30.77 -20.17
CA PHE A 95 -10.40 29.94 -19.05
C PHE A 95 -11.68 29.12 -19.30
N ASN A 96 -12.46 29.43 -20.35
CA ASN A 96 -13.68 28.70 -20.68
C ASN A 96 -13.40 27.21 -21.00
N ASP A 97 -12.23 26.92 -21.56
CA ASP A 97 -11.80 25.54 -21.85
C ASP A 97 -11.42 24.76 -20.59
N ILE A 98 -11.30 25.42 -19.42
CA ILE A 98 -10.94 24.80 -18.15
C ILE A 98 -12.20 24.46 -17.37
N ASN A 99 -12.60 23.19 -17.44
CA ASN A 99 -13.65 22.67 -16.57
C ASN A 99 -13.04 22.08 -15.29
N ILE A 100 -12.96 22.90 -14.23
CA ILE A 100 -12.40 22.49 -12.92
C ILE A 100 -13.12 21.26 -12.34
N ARG A 101 -14.43 21.14 -12.54
CA ARG A 101 -15.19 19.97 -12.07
C ARG A 101 -14.69 18.68 -12.72
N LYS A 102 -14.46 18.71 -14.04
CA LYS A 102 -13.94 17.55 -14.79
C LYS A 102 -12.50 17.21 -14.39
N GLU A 103 -11.67 18.22 -14.14
CA GLU A 103 -10.31 18.01 -13.64
C GLU A 103 -10.32 17.32 -12.27
N ARG A 104 -11.24 17.71 -11.40
CA ARG A 104 -11.42 17.10 -10.08
C ARG A 104 -11.93 15.66 -10.16
N GLU A 105 -12.91 15.39 -11.03
CA GLU A 105 -13.35 14.01 -11.29
C GLU A 105 -12.18 13.15 -11.80
N THR A 106 -11.34 13.71 -12.67
CA THR A 106 -10.13 13.05 -13.17
C THR A 106 -9.12 12.80 -12.05
N PHE A 107 -8.90 13.79 -11.18
CA PHE A 107 -8.03 13.64 -10.00
C PHE A 107 -8.51 12.51 -9.10
N PHE A 108 -9.78 12.51 -8.71
CA PHE A 108 -10.32 11.47 -7.83
C PHE A 108 -10.33 10.09 -8.48
N SER A 109 -10.66 9.99 -9.76
CA SER A 109 -10.58 8.72 -10.49
C SER A 109 -9.15 8.14 -10.47
N LYS A 110 -8.14 8.99 -10.71
CA LYS A 110 -6.73 8.58 -10.64
C LYS A 110 -6.29 8.24 -9.22
N PHE A 111 -6.70 9.02 -8.23
CA PHE A 111 -6.42 8.78 -6.82
C PHE A 111 -7.00 7.44 -6.36
N ASP A 112 -8.31 7.22 -6.56
CA ASP A 112 -9.01 6.00 -6.14
C ASP A 112 -8.36 4.75 -6.76
N ALA A 113 -8.07 4.78 -8.07
CA ALA A 113 -7.44 3.68 -8.77
C ALA A 113 -6.01 3.39 -8.28
N ALA A 114 -5.20 4.43 -8.09
CA ALA A 114 -3.84 4.27 -7.57
C ALA A 114 -3.84 3.77 -6.13
N PHE A 115 -4.72 4.30 -5.28
CA PHE A 115 -4.83 3.93 -3.88
C PHE A 115 -5.23 2.47 -3.71
N LEU A 116 -6.29 2.01 -4.39
CA LEU A 116 -6.75 0.61 -4.30
C LEU A 116 -5.74 -0.39 -4.88
N LYS A 117 -4.91 0.03 -5.84
CA LYS A 117 -3.81 -0.79 -6.35
C LYS A 117 -2.70 -0.99 -5.31
N ILE A 118 -2.46 0.01 -4.44
CA ILE A 118 -1.45 -0.05 -3.39
C ILE A 118 -1.99 -0.77 -2.14
N PHE A 119 -3.27 -0.57 -1.82
CA PHE A 119 -3.95 -1.13 -0.66
C PHE A 119 -5.17 -1.97 -1.08
N PRO A 120 -4.98 -3.14 -1.70
CA PRO A 120 -6.07 -3.96 -2.23
C PRO A 120 -7.02 -4.46 -1.14
N THR A 121 -6.52 -4.66 0.09
CA THR A 121 -7.31 -5.09 1.25
C THR A 121 -7.94 -3.92 2.01
N PHE A 122 -7.76 -2.68 1.58
CA PHE A 122 -8.26 -1.52 2.32
C PHE A 122 -9.76 -1.58 2.57
N LEU A 123 -10.55 -1.89 1.54
CA LEU A 123 -12.02 -1.93 1.69
C LEU A 123 -12.46 -3.01 2.67
N SER A 124 -11.84 -4.19 2.64
CA SER A 124 -12.19 -5.28 3.55
C SER A 124 -11.75 -4.99 4.98
N GLU A 125 -10.52 -4.53 5.19
CA GLU A 125 -10.00 -4.19 6.52
C GLU A 125 -10.73 -2.98 7.14
N PHE A 126 -11.02 -1.95 6.33
CA PHE A 126 -11.85 -0.81 6.74
C PHE A 126 -13.24 -1.27 7.20
N ASN A 127 -13.94 -2.04 6.38
CA ASN A 127 -15.29 -2.51 6.71
C ASN A 127 -15.32 -3.52 7.86
N ALA A 128 -14.23 -4.28 8.06
CA ALA A 128 -14.09 -5.16 9.20
C ALA A 128 -14.10 -4.40 10.54
N MET A 129 -13.71 -3.12 10.56
CA MET A 129 -13.78 -2.26 11.75
C MET A 129 -15.17 -1.67 12.02
N LEU A 130 -16.11 -1.78 11.08
CA LEU A 130 -17.47 -1.23 11.22
C LEU A 130 -18.48 -2.32 11.59
N HIS A 131 -19.58 -1.92 12.23
CA HIS A 131 -20.74 -2.79 12.41
C HIS A 131 -21.29 -3.25 11.05
N PRO A 132 -21.81 -4.50 10.92
CA PRO A 132 -22.26 -5.03 9.63
C PRO A 132 -23.25 -4.13 8.88
N GLU A 133 -24.16 -3.49 9.61
CA GLU A 133 -25.17 -2.55 9.10
C GLU A 133 -24.61 -1.21 8.62
N ASP A 134 -23.39 -0.87 9.04
CA ASP A 134 -22.73 0.41 8.76
C ASP A 134 -21.60 0.29 7.72
N GLN A 135 -21.37 -0.91 7.17
CA GLN A 135 -20.35 -1.14 6.17
C GLN A 135 -20.60 -0.35 4.88
N ILE A 136 -19.53 0.21 4.32
CA ILE A 136 -19.52 1.03 3.12
C ILE A 136 -18.77 0.26 2.02
N TRP A 137 -19.55 -0.31 1.09
CA TRP A 137 -19.01 -1.00 -0.07
C TRP A 137 -19.32 -0.20 -1.34
N PRO A 138 -18.29 0.30 -2.06
CA PRO A 138 -18.50 0.92 -3.37
C PRO A 138 -19.01 -0.13 -4.35
N LYS A 139 -19.92 0.25 -5.25
CA LYS A 139 -20.34 -0.63 -6.35
C LYS A 139 -19.16 -0.85 -7.31
N GLU A 140 -19.17 -1.98 -8.01
CA GLU A 140 -18.15 -2.26 -9.03
C GLU A 140 -18.03 -1.10 -10.03
N ASN A 141 -16.80 -0.72 -10.34
CA ASN A 141 -16.45 0.37 -11.24
C ASN A 141 -16.97 1.76 -10.83
N GLN A 142 -17.45 1.94 -9.60
CA GLN A 142 -17.80 3.26 -9.08
C GLN A 142 -16.63 3.91 -8.31
N PRO A 143 -16.51 5.24 -8.36
CA PRO A 143 -15.52 5.96 -7.56
C PRO A 143 -15.75 5.72 -6.06
N LEU A 144 -14.68 5.87 -5.27
CA LEU A 144 -14.79 5.77 -3.82
C LEU A 144 -15.70 6.88 -3.28
N PRO A 145 -16.69 6.54 -2.42
CA PRO A 145 -17.43 7.51 -1.62
C PRO A 145 -16.49 8.41 -0.81
N THR A 146 -16.94 9.63 -0.51
CA THR A 146 -16.17 10.61 0.26
C THR A 146 -15.67 10.06 1.59
N ASP A 147 -16.49 9.30 2.31
CA ASP A 147 -16.09 8.69 3.59
C ASP A 147 -14.87 7.78 3.40
N LEU A 148 -14.87 6.94 2.36
CA LEU A 148 -13.73 6.07 2.05
C LEU A 148 -12.50 6.86 1.61
N ARG A 149 -12.67 7.96 0.84
CA ARG A 149 -11.55 8.84 0.46
C ARG A 149 -10.90 9.53 1.66
N ILE A 150 -11.69 9.97 2.64
CA ILE A 150 -11.17 10.55 3.89
C ILE A 150 -10.23 9.56 4.56
N PHE A 151 -10.66 8.31 4.73
CA PHE A 151 -9.84 7.31 5.41
C PHE A 151 -8.73 6.72 4.54
N ALA A 152 -8.84 6.79 3.22
CA ALA A 152 -7.73 6.54 2.30
C ALA A 152 -6.62 7.60 2.47
N LEU A 153 -6.97 8.88 2.63
CA LEU A 153 -6.01 9.94 2.93
C LEU A 153 -5.37 9.75 4.32
N VAL A 154 -6.16 9.36 5.33
CA VAL A 154 -5.63 8.98 6.66
C VAL A 154 -4.65 7.81 6.53
N ARG A 155 -4.96 6.79 5.73
CA ARG A 155 -4.06 5.66 5.47
C ARG A 155 -2.73 6.12 4.87
N LEU A 156 -2.73 7.16 4.04
CA LEU A 156 -1.53 7.75 3.45
C LEU A 156 -0.77 8.66 4.42
N GLY A 157 -1.21 8.79 5.68
CA GLY A 157 -0.58 9.65 6.69
C GLY A 157 -1.12 11.08 6.71
N ILE A 158 -2.09 11.42 5.86
CA ILE A 158 -2.74 12.73 5.82
C ILE A 158 -3.95 12.68 6.74
N ALA A 159 -3.74 13.02 8.02
CA ALA A 159 -4.76 12.83 9.06
C ALA A 159 -5.45 14.13 9.51
N ASP A 160 -4.86 15.30 9.28
CA ASP A 160 -5.39 16.59 9.69
C ASP A 160 -6.60 17.00 8.83
N CYS A 161 -7.59 17.60 9.47
CA CYS A 161 -8.86 17.91 8.79
C CYS A 161 -8.70 19.04 7.77
N GLU A 162 -7.74 19.95 7.96
CA GLU A 162 -7.48 21.09 7.07
C GLU A 162 -6.98 20.62 5.70
N THR A 163 -5.95 19.77 5.68
CA THR A 163 -5.38 19.24 4.43
C THR A 163 -6.37 18.35 3.71
N ILE A 164 -7.07 17.45 4.42
CA ILE A 164 -8.13 16.62 3.84
C ILE A 164 -9.24 17.50 3.25
N ALA A 165 -9.63 18.58 3.94
CA ALA A 165 -10.65 19.51 3.48
C ALA A 165 -10.22 20.22 2.18
N GLY A 166 -8.96 20.64 2.08
CA GLY A 166 -8.39 21.22 0.87
C GLY A 166 -8.40 20.24 -0.31
N ILE A 167 -8.06 18.97 -0.09
CA ILE A 167 -8.04 17.93 -1.13
C ILE A 167 -9.46 17.56 -1.59
N LEU A 168 -10.41 17.45 -0.66
CA LEU A 168 -11.77 17.00 -0.93
C LEU A 168 -12.76 18.15 -1.24
N GLU A 169 -12.30 19.41 -1.18
CA GLU A 169 -13.10 20.63 -1.31
C GLU A 169 -14.29 20.72 -0.34
N TYR A 170 -14.03 20.37 0.92
CA TYR A 170 -14.99 20.56 2.00
C TYR A 170 -14.48 21.60 2.98
N SER A 171 -15.32 21.98 3.94
CA SER A 171 -14.82 22.71 5.12
C SER A 171 -14.13 21.73 6.08
N GLU A 172 -13.16 22.22 6.85
CA GLU A 172 -12.52 21.45 7.92
C GLU A 172 -13.57 20.83 8.87
N ARG A 173 -14.60 21.62 9.21
CA ARG A 173 -15.74 21.16 10.03
C ARG A 173 -16.47 19.98 9.40
N THR A 174 -16.72 20.01 8.09
CA THR A 174 -17.38 18.91 7.39
C THR A 174 -16.55 17.64 7.44
N ILE A 175 -15.24 17.74 7.22
CA ILE A 175 -14.32 16.60 7.33
C ILE A 175 -14.31 16.05 8.75
N TYR A 176 -14.23 16.92 9.76
CA TYR A 176 -14.31 16.53 11.17
C TYR A 176 -15.60 15.73 11.45
N VAL A 177 -16.75 16.23 10.99
CA VAL A 177 -18.04 15.56 11.17
C VAL A 177 -18.07 14.20 10.47
N TYR A 178 -17.55 14.09 9.24
CA TYR A 178 -17.50 12.82 8.52
C TYR A 178 -16.61 11.79 9.25
N LYS A 179 -15.42 12.21 9.73
CA LYS A 179 -14.54 11.36 10.54
C LYS A 179 -15.24 10.87 11.81
N MET A 180 -15.85 11.79 12.57
CA MET A 180 -16.54 11.45 13.81
C MET A 180 -17.72 10.49 13.57
N ARG A 181 -18.51 10.73 12.53
CA ARG A 181 -19.64 9.87 12.15
C ARG A 181 -19.21 8.44 11.88
N ILE A 182 -18.12 8.24 11.13
CA ILE A 182 -17.61 6.89 10.83
C ILE A 182 -17.03 6.24 12.09
N LYS A 183 -16.26 6.98 12.90
CA LYS A 183 -15.71 6.44 14.15
C LYS A 183 -16.80 6.02 15.14
N ALA A 184 -17.92 6.74 15.19
CA ALA A 184 -19.06 6.39 16.04
C ALA A 184 -19.76 5.08 15.60
N LYS A 185 -19.59 4.66 14.34
CA LYS A 185 -20.11 3.41 13.76
C LYS A 185 -19.10 2.24 13.85
N SER A 186 -17.97 2.45 14.52
CA SER A 186 -16.91 1.47 14.60
C SER A 186 -17.06 0.55 15.81
N LYS A 187 -16.70 -0.72 15.61
CA LYS A 187 -16.53 -1.72 16.66
C LYS A 187 -15.25 -1.50 17.48
N VAL A 188 -14.30 -0.70 16.97
CA VAL A 188 -13.04 -0.40 17.66
C VAL A 188 -13.11 0.97 18.36
N PRO A 189 -12.39 1.17 19.47
CA PRO A 189 -12.33 2.46 20.15
C PRO A 189 -11.87 3.60 19.21
N ALA A 190 -12.51 4.76 19.31
CA ALA A 190 -12.26 5.90 18.40
C ALA A 190 -10.80 6.41 18.42
N ASN A 191 -10.08 6.23 19.53
CA ASN A 191 -8.66 6.57 19.67
C ASN A 191 -7.72 5.57 18.97
N GLN A 192 -8.18 4.35 18.69
CA GLN A 192 -7.43 3.32 17.96
C GLN A 192 -7.79 3.28 16.48
N PHE A 193 -8.94 3.85 16.09
CA PHE A 193 -9.42 3.78 14.71
C PHE A 193 -8.39 4.28 13.68
N ASP A 194 -7.86 5.49 13.85
CA ASP A 194 -6.90 6.06 12.89
C ASP A 194 -5.57 5.26 12.87
N HIS A 195 -5.17 4.70 14.01
CA HIS A 195 -3.99 3.83 14.09
C HIS A 195 -4.21 2.53 13.32
N ASN A 196 -5.38 1.90 13.48
CA ASN A 196 -5.73 0.68 12.74
C ASN A 196 -5.84 0.96 11.24
N ILE A 197 -6.38 2.12 10.84
CA ILE A 197 -6.38 2.57 9.45
C ILE A 197 -4.96 2.66 8.93
N LEU A 198 -4.03 3.31 9.64
CA LEU A 198 -2.63 3.40 9.23
C LEU A 198 -1.93 2.03 9.12
N ALA A 199 -2.36 1.06 9.92
CA ALA A 199 -1.82 -0.30 9.95
C ALA A 199 -2.35 -1.23 8.84
N ILE A 200 -3.39 -0.83 8.09
CA ILE A 200 -3.94 -1.63 6.99
C ILE A 200 -2.84 -2.00 6.02
N ASN A 201 -2.71 -3.27 5.68
CA ASN A 201 -1.58 -3.73 4.90
C ASN A 201 -1.61 -3.17 3.47
N THR A 202 -0.43 -2.86 2.95
CA THR A 202 -0.21 -2.72 1.52
C THR A 202 -0.27 -4.10 0.86
N ALA A 203 -0.47 -4.17 -0.47
CA ALA A 203 -0.31 -5.40 -1.26
C ALA A 203 1.02 -6.15 -0.95
N CYS A 204 1.99 -5.40 -0.44
CA CYS A 204 3.33 -5.78 -0.02
C CYS A 204 3.42 -6.64 1.26
N PHE A 205 2.35 -6.78 2.07
CA PHE A 205 2.40 -7.45 3.39
C PHE A 205 1.43 -8.63 3.56
N GLU A 206 1.15 -9.40 2.50
CA GLU A 206 0.62 -10.75 2.68
C GLU A 206 1.68 -11.59 3.40
N ARG A 207 1.65 -11.62 4.74
CA ARG A 207 2.29 -12.69 5.49
C ARG A 207 1.61 -13.97 5.06
N PRO A 208 2.31 -14.96 4.49
CA PRO A 208 1.76 -16.30 4.43
C PRO A 208 1.64 -16.77 5.88
N VAL A 209 0.44 -16.69 6.44
CA VAL A 209 0.07 -17.43 7.63
C VAL A 209 -0.07 -18.88 7.16
N TYR A 210 1.05 -19.60 7.06
CA TYR A 210 0.97 -21.05 7.00
C TYR A 210 1.07 -21.64 8.39
N SER A 211 -0.11 -22.10 8.81
CA SER A 211 -0.39 -22.97 9.93
C SER A 211 0.63 -24.08 10.06
N ARG A 212 1.08 -24.31 11.30
CA ARG A 212 1.49 -25.62 11.74
C ARG A 212 0.36 -26.61 11.45
N SER A 213 0.56 -27.50 10.50
CA SER A 213 -0.05 -28.83 10.52
C SER A 213 1.07 -29.82 10.83
N ALA A 214 0.86 -30.55 11.91
CA ALA A 214 1.70 -31.62 12.43
C ALA A 214 1.95 -32.74 11.41
#